data_AF-A0A7Y1ZLW6-F1
#
_entry.id   AF-A0A7Y1ZLW6-F1
#
_cell.length_a   1.000
_cell.length_b   1.000
_cell.length_c   1.000
_cell.angle_alpha   90.00
_cell.angle_beta   90.00
_cell.angle_gamma   90.00
#
_symmetry.space_group_name_H-M   'P 1'
#
loop_
_entity.id
_entity.type
_entity.pdbx_description
1 polymer ?
#
loop_
_entity_poly.entity_id
_entity_poly.type
_entity_poly.pdbx_seq_one_letter_code
_entity_poly.pdbx_strand_id
1 'polypeptide(L)'
;MKPVLGIVLALSILVIPASAQREVTYDVSFPRPEHHEAEISMTVDGTRSGELVEFRMSRTSPGRYALHEFAKNVYSVEAHDGSGAILDIERPNPHQWNVVATGNKVVLRYTLFADRAGGTYSGIDRTHAHLNIPATFMFARQFSDVPIRVSFSLPNESWKVATQLVPTANETVFTAPDLYYFLDSPIEISDHDVRSWNVEMGDRSTTVNLVVHHAESEVEVDTYYDMARKVVDEEVAVFEALPENDYGTYTFLADYLPHVAGDGMEHRNSTYIVSTRPLSTGARRNLGTLAHEYFHQWNVERLRPSDLEPFDFEEANMTGELWFSEGFTSYYTALVMRRTGINSDSEFASSIGGAVNAVVNLPGRKYFSAREMSMQAPFVDAARSVDPTNRDNTFISYYTFGNAIGLGLDLTLRSAFPGTTLDHYMQLLWRKYGETEIPFTSSDLRNALYELVNDRAFADGIFDNYIEGHEAFDYSTLLARAGFHVRQRYDNRPFLGAQLEEEDGGVIVAGPTLETGTLYAAGVGQGDTIVQLNQTLVTDLEQLGALLDDIAPGDTVSITYTQRGDTYTSSVPVAENMTLEVVTFEDAGMELSETQIAFRNEWLRSRVK
;
A
#
# COMPACT_ATOMS: atom_id res chain seq x y z
N MET A 1 0.05 79.56 -40.20
CA MET A 1 1.14 79.04 -39.33
C MET A 1 0.54 78.75 -37.96
N LYS A 2 0.32 77.48 -37.63
CA LYS A 2 -0.12 77.00 -36.31
C LYS A 2 0.98 76.08 -35.77
N PRO A 3 1.36 76.15 -34.48
CA PRO A 3 2.56 75.49 -33.97
C PRO A 3 2.31 73.99 -33.73
N VAL A 4 3.31 73.19 -34.06
CA VAL A 4 3.40 71.76 -33.75
C VAL A 4 3.93 71.62 -32.33
N LEU A 5 3.16 71.00 -31.44
CA LEU A 5 3.57 70.65 -30.08
C LEU A 5 4.15 69.23 -30.13
N GLY A 6 5.47 69.10 -30.02
CA GLY A 6 6.16 67.82 -29.93
C GLY A 6 6.01 67.21 -28.54
N ILE A 7 5.48 66.00 -28.46
CA ILE A 7 5.44 65.19 -27.24
C ILE A 7 6.74 64.38 -27.20
N VAL A 8 7.59 64.66 -26.20
CA VAL A 8 8.75 63.84 -25.85
C VAL A 8 8.26 62.72 -24.96
N LEU A 9 8.24 61.49 -25.48
CA LEU A 9 7.94 60.29 -24.71
C LEU A 9 9.22 59.86 -23.97
N ALA A 10 9.28 60.11 -22.67
CA ALA A 10 10.35 59.59 -21.82
C ALA A 10 10.08 58.11 -21.54
N LEU A 11 10.91 57.23 -22.09
CA LEU A 11 10.91 55.80 -21.79
C LEU A 11 11.53 55.59 -20.40
N SER A 12 10.69 55.42 -19.39
CA SER A 12 11.12 54.95 -18.06
C SER A 12 11.43 53.46 -18.14
N ILE A 13 12.71 53.09 -18.20
CA ILE A 13 13.14 51.69 -18.02
C ILE A 13 12.88 51.34 -16.55
N LEU A 14 11.77 50.65 -16.27
CA LEU A 14 11.59 49.95 -15.00
C LEU A 14 12.60 48.80 -14.97
N VAL A 15 13.71 48.99 -14.28
CA VAL A 15 14.57 47.90 -13.85
C VAL A 15 13.82 47.19 -12.73
N ILE A 16 13.08 46.14 -13.06
CA ILE A 16 12.59 45.19 -12.06
C ILE A 16 13.86 44.48 -11.54
N PRO A 17 14.22 44.61 -10.26
CA PRO A 17 15.33 43.83 -9.75
C PRO A 17 14.98 42.36 -9.93
N ALA A 18 15.85 41.62 -10.63
CA ALA A 18 15.77 40.17 -10.66
C ALA A 18 15.93 39.70 -9.21
N SER A 19 14.84 39.39 -8.53
CA SER A 19 14.90 38.52 -7.35
C SER A 19 15.62 37.26 -7.82
N ALA A 20 16.73 36.90 -7.19
CA ALA A 20 17.35 35.61 -7.41
C ALA A 20 16.25 34.56 -7.21
N GLN A 21 15.97 33.78 -8.25
CA GLN A 21 14.98 32.71 -8.20
C GLN A 21 15.46 31.74 -7.11
N ARG A 22 14.62 31.54 -6.08
CA ARG A 22 14.87 30.50 -5.07
C ARG A 22 14.71 29.16 -5.76
N GLU A 23 15.68 28.29 -5.57
CA GLU A 23 15.74 26.95 -6.17
C GLU A 23 16.44 26.03 -5.17
N VAL A 24 16.00 24.77 -5.15
CA VAL A 24 16.68 23.70 -4.43
C VAL A 24 17.26 22.74 -5.45
N THR A 25 18.56 22.46 -5.36
CA THR A 25 19.24 21.50 -6.23
C THR A 25 19.82 20.35 -5.42
N TYR A 26 19.67 19.12 -5.91
CA TYR A 26 20.33 17.93 -5.39
C TYR A 26 21.31 17.36 -6.42
N ASP A 27 22.53 17.09 -5.98
CA ASP A 27 23.50 16.28 -6.72
C ASP A 27 23.73 14.98 -5.95
N VAL A 28 23.48 13.85 -6.62
CA VAL A 28 23.53 12.51 -6.03
C VAL A 28 24.59 11.68 -6.72
N SER A 29 25.40 10.96 -5.94
CA SER A 29 26.40 10.03 -6.46
C SER A 29 26.50 8.76 -5.63
N PHE A 30 26.98 7.68 -6.25
CA PHE A 30 27.08 6.37 -5.63
C PHE A 30 28.54 5.89 -5.69
N PRO A 31 29.44 6.44 -4.84
CA PRO A 31 30.85 6.06 -4.87
C PRO A 31 31.13 4.70 -4.23
N ARG A 32 30.21 4.20 -3.40
CA ARG A 32 30.34 2.94 -2.65
C ARG A 32 29.03 2.14 -2.66
N PRO A 33 28.46 1.83 -3.83
CA PRO A 33 27.20 1.09 -3.93
C PRO A 33 27.29 -0.28 -3.29
N GLU A 34 28.47 -0.94 -3.29
CA GLU A 34 28.69 -2.22 -2.62
C GLU A 34 28.60 -2.18 -1.09
N HIS A 35 28.56 -0.99 -0.52
CA HIS A 35 28.37 -0.74 0.90
C HIS A 35 27.04 -0.02 1.16
N HIS A 36 26.17 0.04 0.15
CA HIS A 36 24.83 0.61 0.26
C HIS A 36 24.83 2.11 0.54
N GLU A 37 25.84 2.83 0.02
CA GLU A 37 26.06 4.24 0.33
C GLU A 37 25.90 5.16 -0.89
N ALA A 38 25.13 6.23 -0.71
CA ALA A 38 25.09 7.40 -1.60
C ALA A 38 25.67 8.63 -0.91
N GLU A 39 26.27 9.53 -1.69
CA GLU A 39 26.63 10.88 -1.26
C GLU A 39 25.65 11.87 -1.90
N ILE A 40 25.00 12.69 -1.06
CA ILE A 40 23.98 13.64 -1.50
C ILE A 40 24.41 15.05 -1.10
N SER A 41 24.40 15.97 -2.06
CA SER A 41 24.65 17.40 -1.87
C SER A 41 23.39 18.17 -2.22
N MET A 42 22.76 18.78 -1.22
CA MET A 42 21.62 19.67 -1.37
C MET A 42 22.10 21.13 -1.35
N THR A 43 21.76 21.90 -2.37
CA THR A 43 22.02 23.34 -2.45
C THR A 43 20.70 24.10 -2.34
N VAL A 44 20.62 25.01 -1.38
CA VAL A 44 19.50 25.96 -1.20
C VAL A 44 19.97 27.34 -1.65
N ASP A 45 19.49 27.78 -2.81
CA ASP A 45 19.79 29.09 -3.40
C ASP A 45 18.74 30.15 -3.02
N GLY A 46 19.17 31.39 -2.85
CA GLY A 46 18.31 32.52 -2.51
C GLY A 46 17.99 32.68 -1.02
N THR A 47 18.88 32.18 -0.15
CA THR A 47 18.90 32.48 1.29
C THR A 47 19.36 33.91 1.56
N ARG A 48 19.28 34.37 2.81
CA ARG A 48 19.78 35.67 3.28
C ARG A 48 20.69 35.48 4.48
N SER A 49 21.68 36.35 4.62
CA SER A 49 22.55 36.34 5.80
C SER A 49 21.72 36.49 7.08
N GLY A 50 21.89 35.56 8.03
CA GLY A 50 21.12 35.44 9.26
C GLY A 50 19.81 34.64 9.14
N GLU A 51 19.43 34.17 7.95
CA GLU A 51 18.25 33.32 7.75
C GLU A 51 18.52 31.91 8.30
N LEU A 52 17.61 31.40 9.13
CA LEU A 52 17.64 30.03 9.59
C LEU A 52 17.06 29.12 8.50
N VAL A 53 17.83 28.13 8.06
CA VAL A 53 17.39 27.05 7.18
C VAL A 53 17.24 25.79 8.02
N GLU A 54 16.03 25.24 8.05
CA GLU A 54 15.73 24.01 8.77
C GLU A 54 15.70 22.84 7.78
N PHE A 55 16.78 22.07 7.76
CA PHE A 55 16.84 20.82 7.02
C PHE A 55 16.18 19.71 7.82
N ARG A 56 15.34 18.92 7.15
CA ARG A 56 14.49 17.89 7.73
C ARG A 56 14.68 16.60 6.96
N MET A 57 14.61 15.47 7.65
CA MET A 57 14.36 14.17 7.03
C MET A 57 12.93 13.77 7.33
N SER A 58 12.23 13.22 6.33
CA SER A 58 10.86 12.75 6.51
C SER A 58 10.76 11.68 7.60
N ARG A 59 9.57 11.53 8.16
CA ARG A 59 9.18 10.43 9.05
C ARG A 59 8.01 9.62 8.52
N THR A 60 7.43 10.01 7.39
CA THR A 60 6.39 9.27 6.69
C THR A 60 6.71 9.23 5.19
N SER A 61 6.03 8.38 4.45
CA SER A 61 6.10 8.33 2.98
C SER A 61 4.66 8.34 2.46
N PRO A 62 4.34 9.03 1.35
CA PRO A 62 3.04 8.89 0.70
C PRO A 62 2.69 7.41 0.52
N GLY A 63 1.41 7.08 0.69
CA GLY A 63 0.86 5.72 0.72
C GLY A 63 1.25 4.85 1.93
N ARG A 64 2.09 5.36 2.85
CA ARG A 64 2.45 4.66 4.09
C ARG A 64 2.06 5.46 5.34
N TYR A 65 1.16 4.90 6.14
CA TYR A 65 0.44 5.63 7.20
C TYR A 65 1.07 5.52 8.60
N ALA A 66 2.34 5.09 8.68
CA ALA A 66 3.07 4.92 9.93
C ALA A 66 4.34 5.78 9.99
N LEU A 67 4.84 5.98 11.21
CA LEU A 67 6.10 6.68 11.44
C LEU A 67 7.29 5.76 11.15
N HIS A 68 8.28 6.33 10.46
CA HIS A 68 9.54 5.72 10.09
C HIS A 68 10.70 6.62 10.51
N GLU A 69 11.72 5.98 11.07
CA GLU A 69 12.90 6.69 11.56
C GLU A 69 13.98 6.78 10.46
N PHE A 70 13.65 7.38 9.31
CA PHE A 70 14.56 7.41 8.13
C PHE A 70 15.89 8.12 8.42
N ALA A 71 15.87 9.17 9.25
CA ALA A 71 17.05 9.93 9.65
C ALA A 71 18.18 9.09 10.26
N LYS A 72 17.88 7.90 10.82
CA LYS A 72 18.90 7.01 11.40
C LYS A 72 19.95 6.54 10.41
N ASN A 73 19.62 6.58 9.12
CA ASN A 73 20.47 6.13 8.02
C ASN A 73 21.34 7.26 7.42
N VAL A 74 21.26 8.47 7.97
CA VAL A 74 22.01 9.63 7.49
C VAL A 74 23.16 9.95 8.43
N TYR A 75 24.37 10.14 7.88
CA TYR A 75 25.57 10.47 8.63
C TYR A 75 26.54 11.33 7.80
N SER A 76 27.66 11.74 8.42
CA SER A 76 28.64 12.66 7.81
C SER A 76 28.03 13.98 7.31
N VAL A 77 27.07 14.53 8.08
CA VAL A 77 26.36 15.76 7.70
C VAL A 77 27.26 16.98 7.88
N GLU A 78 27.49 17.72 6.79
CA GLU A 78 28.26 18.97 6.77
C GLU A 78 27.46 20.07 6.08
N ALA A 79 27.64 21.32 6.52
CA ALA A 79 27.01 22.49 5.92
C ALA A 79 28.08 23.50 5.50
N HIS A 80 27.91 24.10 4.33
CA HIS A 80 28.81 25.10 3.78
C HIS A 80 28.03 26.29 3.20
N ASP A 81 28.67 27.45 3.14
CA ASP A 81 28.16 28.57 2.35
C ASP A 81 28.58 28.48 0.87
N GLY A 82 28.12 29.43 0.05
CA GLY A 82 28.45 29.49 -1.37
C GLY A 82 29.95 29.70 -1.69
N SER A 83 30.78 30.05 -0.72
CA SER A 83 32.24 30.14 -0.87
C SER A 83 32.97 28.83 -0.48
N GLY A 84 32.24 27.87 0.10
CA GLY A 84 32.77 26.63 0.63
C GLY A 84 33.18 26.70 2.11
N ALA A 85 32.96 27.83 2.79
CA ALA A 85 33.24 27.94 4.22
C ALA A 85 32.25 27.09 5.02
N ILE A 86 32.76 26.36 6.01
CA ILE A 86 31.94 25.50 6.90
C ILE A 86 31.00 26.37 7.72
N LEU A 87 29.75 25.92 7.85
CA LEU A 87 28.72 26.50 8.69
C LEU A 87 28.43 25.57 9.87
N ASP A 88 28.13 26.15 11.03
CA ASP A 88 27.73 25.39 12.21
C ASP A 88 26.34 24.77 12.00
N ILE A 89 26.17 23.54 12.49
CA ILE A 89 24.89 22.82 12.48
C ILE A 89 24.41 22.59 13.91
N GLU A 90 23.20 23.04 14.21
CA GLU A 90 22.49 22.71 15.46
C GLU A 90 21.46 21.60 15.20
N ARG A 91 21.38 20.61 16.09
CA ARG A 91 20.39 19.53 16.02
C ARG A 91 19.39 19.62 17.17
N PRO A 92 18.20 20.19 16.96
CA PRO A 92 17.20 20.31 18.02
C PRO A 92 16.44 18.99 18.29
N ASN A 93 16.43 18.06 17.33
CA ASN A 93 15.85 16.71 17.47
C ASN A 93 16.54 15.72 16.48
N PRO A 94 16.22 14.41 16.52
CA PRO A 94 16.88 13.41 15.67
C PRO A 94 16.70 13.59 14.15
N HIS A 95 15.68 14.31 13.69
CA HIS A 95 15.30 14.42 12.27
C HIS A 95 15.55 15.82 11.68
N GLN A 96 16.23 16.70 12.42
CA GLN A 96 16.40 18.11 12.07
C GLN A 96 17.86 18.57 12.18
N TRP A 97 18.28 19.39 11.22
CA TRP A 97 19.57 20.09 11.18
C TRP A 97 19.34 21.57 10.84
N ASN A 98 19.73 22.45 11.76
CA ASN A 98 19.57 23.89 11.65
C ASN A 98 20.87 24.55 11.24
N VAL A 99 20.80 25.37 10.19
CA VAL A 99 21.94 26.13 9.68
C VAL A 99 21.54 27.58 9.52
N VAL A 100 22.34 28.49 10.08
CA VAL A 100 22.17 29.94 9.85
C VAL A 100 22.98 30.33 8.61
N ALA A 101 22.29 30.76 7.56
CA ALA A 101 22.92 31.18 6.32
C ALA A 101 23.81 32.41 6.54
N THR A 102 25.02 32.42 5.97
CA THR A 102 25.92 33.59 6.00
C THR A 102 25.78 34.48 4.76
N GLY A 103 25.15 33.96 3.69
CA GLY A 103 25.02 34.61 2.40
C GLY A 103 23.73 34.22 1.67
N ASN A 104 23.83 34.05 0.34
CA ASN A 104 22.70 33.72 -0.52
C ASN A 104 22.58 32.23 -0.88
N LYS A 105 23.44 31.39 -0.32
CA LYS A 105 23.53 29.96 -0.62
C LYS A 105 23.93 29.19 0.64
N VAL A 106 23.24 28.07 0.87
CA VAL A 106 23.65 27.04 1.83
C VAL A 106 23.74 25.72 1.09
N VAL A 107 24.82 24.97 1.32
CA VAL A 107 25.05 23.64 0.76
C VAL A 107 25.13 22.65 1.91
N LEU A 108 24.20 21.69 1.97
CA LEU A 108 24.22 20.58 2.91
C LEU A 108 24.73 19.33 2.20
N ARG A 109 25.68 18.63 2.80
CA ARG A 109 26.23 17.36 2.29
C ARG A 109 26.05 16.27 3.34
N TYR A 110 25.74 15.06 2.91
CA TYR A 110 25.63 13.91 3.79
C TYR A 110 25.77 12.60 3.03
N THR A 111 26.11 11.56 3.78
CA THR A 111 26.09 10.18 3.31
C THR A 111 24.79 9.51 3.76
N LEU A 112 24.15 8.80 2.85
CA LEU A 112 22.96 7.98 3.10
C LEU A 112 23.35 6.50 3.02
N PHE A 113 22.99 5.72 4.04
CA PHE A 113 23.00 4.25 4.00
C PHE A 113 21.62 3.69 3.65
N ALA A 114 21.50 2.82 2.65
CA ALA A 114 20.23 2.31 2.16
C ALA A 114 20.34 0.85 1.70
N ASP A 115 19.93 -0.09 2.55
CA ASP A 115 20.04 -1.54 2.29
C ASP A 115 18.68 -2.26 2.45
N ARG A 116 17.62 -1.64 1.93
CA ARG A 116 16.27 -2.22 1.98
C ARG A 116 15.38 -1.69 0.85
N ALA A 117 15.61 -2.15 -0.38
CA ALA A 117 14.73 -1.82 -1.50
C ALA A 117 13.30 -2.38 -1.28
N GLY A 118 12.29 -1.53 -1.45
CA GLY A 118 10.87 -1.80 -1.24
C GLY A 118 10.06 -0.50 -1.28
N GLY A 119 8.75 -0.57 -1.41
CA GLY A 119 7.86 0.59 -1.56
C GLY A 119 8.04 1.74 -0.56
N THR A 120 8.51 1.46 0.66
CA THR A 120 8.74 2.48 1.71
C THR A 120 10.20 2.89 1.94
N TYR A 121 11.17 2.06 1.54
CA TYR A 121 12.56 2.21 1.96
C TYR A 121 13.50 2.17 0.75
N SER A 122 14.63 2.84 0.87
CA SER A 122 15.65 2.85 -0.18
C SER A 122 16.57 1.64 -0.11
N GLY A 123 17.05 1.20 -1.27
CA GLY A 123 18.09 0.19 -1.43
C GLY A 123 19.12 0.64 -2.46
N ILE A 124 20.40 0.49 -2.15
CA ILE A 124 21.52 0.79 -3.04
C ILE A 124 22.42 -0.42 -3.02
N ASP A 125 22.73 -0.98 -4.17
CA ASP A 125 23.74 -2.02 -4.31
C ASP A 125 24.42 -1.96 -5.68
N ARG A 126 25.19 -3.01 -6.03
CA ARG A 126 25.90 -3.08 -7.31
C ARG A 126 24.97 -3.25 -8.53
N THR A 127 23.69 -3.48 -8.33
CA THR A 127 22.67 -3.74 -9.37
C THR A 127 21.74 -2.56 -9.57
N HIS A 128 21.43 -1.80 -8.52
CA HIS A 128 20.62 -0.58 -8.62
C HIS A 128 20.80 0.46 -7.51
N ALA A 129 20.19 1.62 -7.72
CA ALA A 129 19.73 2.50 -6.65
C ALA A 129 18.21 2.68 -6.74
N HIS A 130 17.51 2.00 -5.83
CA HIS A 130 16.08 2.13 -5.54
C HIS A 130 15.88 3.21 -4.47
N LEU A 131 15.33 4.35 -4.83
CA LEU A 131 15.24 5.52 -3.95
C LEU A 131 13.78 5.92 -3.70
N ASN A 132 13.23 5.47 -2.57
CA ASN A 132 12.06 6.12 -1.98
C ASN A 132 12.51 7.50 -1.47
N ILE A 133 11.98 8.58 -2.04
CA ILE A 133 12.49 9.93 -1.80
C ILE A 133 12.41 10.37 -0.33
N PRO A 134 11.30 10.16 0.40
CA PRO A 134 11.21 10.45 1.82
C PRO A 134 12.28 9.75 2.67
N ALA A 135 12.69 8.54 2.27
CA ALA A 135 13.78 7.78 2.89
C ALA A 135 15.18 8.14 2.39
N THR A 136 15.30 9.03 1.38
CA THR A 136 16.56 9.36 0.69
C THR A 136 17.00 10.79 0.90
N PHE A 137 16.09 11.76 0.76
CA PHE A 137 16.44 13.17 0.67
C PHE A 137 16.01 13.97 1.90
N MET A 138 16.96 14.68 2.51
CA MET A 138 16.61 15.80 3.38
C MET A 138 16.03 16.96 2.58
N PHE A 139 15.08 17.71 3.16
CA PHE A 139 14.46 18.89 2.55
C PHE A 139 14.58 20.13 3.43
N ALA A 140 14.51 21.33 2.84
CA ALA A 140 14.54 22.60 3.57
C ALA A 140 13.11 23.11 3.76
N ARG A 141 12.63 23.12 5.01
CA ARG A 141 11.22 23.38 5.33
C ARG A 141 10.70 24.72 4.79
N GLN A 142 11.52 25.77 4.81
CA GLN A 142 11.13 27.11 4.35
C GLN A 142 11.11 27.26 2.82
N PHE A 143 11.48 26.20 2.10
CA PHE A 143 11.61 26.17 0.64
C PHE A 143 10.70 25.08 0.04
N SER A 144 9.59 24.72 0.70
CA SER A 144 8.66 23.69 0.21
C SER A 144 8.05 24.02 -1.15
N ASP A 145 7.79 25.31 -1.41
CA ASP A 145 7.03 25.77 -2.57
C ASP A 145 7.93 26.21 -3.74
N VAL A 146 9.23 25.89 -3.68
CA VAL A 146 10.19 26.28 -4.73
C VAL A 146 10.51 25.09 -5.63
N PRO A 147 10.81 25.32 -6.92
CA PRO A 147 11.21 24.24 -7.83
C PRO A 147 12.45 23.51 -7.33
N ILE A 148 12.45 22.20 -7.57
CA ILE A 148 13.54 21.30 -7.24
C ILE A 148 14.17 20.78 -8.54
N ARG A 149 15.50 20.74 -8.57
CA ARG A 149 16.28 20.07 -9.61
C ARG A 149 17.13 18.96 -8.98
N VAL A 150 17.13 17.77 -9.56
CA VAL A 150 17.99 16.66 -9.11
C VAL A 150 18.86 16.13 -10.26
N SER A 151 20.10 15.80 -9.95
CA SER A 151 21.09 15.28 -10.91
C SER A 151 21.74 14.03 -10.35
N PHE A 152 21.83 12.97 -11.17
CA PHE A 152 22.40 11.69 -10.79
C PHE A 152 23.74 11.45 -11.50
N SER A 153 24.77 11.14 -10.71
CA SER A 153 26.05 10.61 -11.18
C SER A 153 25.99 9.09 -11.18
N LEU A 154 25.67 8.51 -12.34
CA LEU A 154 25.45 7.07 -12.47
C LEU A 154 26.76 6.29 -12.24
N PRO A 155 26.73 5.19 -11.48
CA PRO A 155 27.93 4.37 -11.22
C PRO A 155 28.35 3.50 -12.42
N ASN A 156 27.46 3.32 -13.40
CA ASN A 156 27.70 2.55 -14.64
C ASN A 156 26.96 3.22 -15.81
N GLU A 157 27.52 3.13 -17.02
CA GLU A 157 26.93 3.64 -18.27
C GLU A 157 25.69 2.87 -18.73
N SER A 158 25.49 1.61 -18.30
CA SER A 158 24.26 0.86 -18.65
C SER A 158 23.04 1.24 -17.81
N TRP A 159 23.26 1.91 -16.68
CA TRP A 159 22.16 2.34 -15.81
C TRP A 159 21.37 3.48 -16.44
N LYS A 160 20.06 3.47 -16.21
CA LYS A 160 19.11 4.50 -16.64
C LYS A 160 18.28 4.90 -15.44
N VAL A 161 17.75 6.13 -15.44
CA VAL A 161 16.87 6.64 -14.39
C VAL A 161 15.42 6.50 -14.83
N ALA A 162 14.60 5.86 -14.02
CA ALA A 162 13.14 5.76 -14.19
C ALA A 162 12.43 6.40 -12.99
N THR A 163 11.54 7.35 -13.27
CA THR A 163 10.81 8.13 -12.26
C THR A 163 9.65 8.89 -12.91
N GLN A 164 8.70 9.37 -12.10
CA GLN A 164 7.68 10.34 -12.53
C GLN A 164 8.17 11.80 -12.52
N LEU A 165 9.40 12.08 -12.06
CA LEU A 165 9.96 13.43 -12.13
C LEU A 165 10.04 13.94 -13.57
N VAL A 166 9.97 15.26 -13.73
CA VAL A 166 9.97 15.89 -15.05
C VAL A 166 11.36 15.78 -15.68
N PRO A 167 11.53 15.11 -16.83
CA PRO A 167 12.83 14.96 -17.46
C PRO A 167 13.32 16.29 -18.06
N THR A 168 14.64 16.45 -18.11
CA THR A 168 15.27 17.54 -18.87
C THR A 168 15.91 17.01 -20.17
N ALA A 169 16.57 17.87 -20.94
CA ALA A 169 17.37 17.44 -22.09
C ALA A 169 18.59 16.57 -21.71
N ASN A 170 18.94 16.51 -20.42
CA ASN A 170 19.93 15.58 -19.89
C ASN A 170 19.20 14.44 -19.18
N GLU A 171 19.44 13.20 -19.64
CA GLU A 171 18.78 11.98 -19.19
C GLU A 171 19.04 11.64 -17.70
N THR A 172 20.04 12.25 -17.07
CA THR A 172 20.32 12.07 -15.63
C THR A 172 19.88 13.24 -14.77
N VAL A 173 19.13 14.19 -15.34
CA VAL A 173 18.67 15.40 -14.66
C VAL A 173 17.16 15.54 -14.78
N PHE A 174 16.51 15.73 -13.63
CA PHE A 174 15.06 15.85 -13.51
C PHE A 174 14.67 17.06 -12.65
N THR A 175 13.41 17.48 -12.75
CA THR A 175 12.86 18.57 -11.95
C THR A 175 11.50 18.21 -11.33
N ALA A 176 11.15 18.88 -10.24
CA ALA A 176 9.83 18.87 -9.63
C ALA A 176 9.35 20.32 -9.41
N PRO A 177 8.03 20.58 -9.53
CA PRO A 177 7.48 21.91 -9.32
C PRO A 177 7.62 22.41 -7.87
N ASP A 178 7.54 21.49 -6.91
CA ASP A 178 7.60 21.75 -5.48
C ASP A 178 8.07 20.51 -4.70
N LEU A 179 8.17 20.65 -3.38
CA LEU A 179 8.60 19.59 -2.47
C LEU A 179 7.60 18.43 -2.41
N TYR A 180 6.30 18.69 -2.47
CA TYR A 180 5.30 17.62 -2.36
C TYR A 180 5.43 16.66 -3.54
N TYR A 181 5.45 17.20 -4.76
CA TYR A 181 5.65 16.39 -5.97
C TYR A 181 7.00 15.66 -5.93
N PHE A 182 8.05 16.31 -5.45
CA PHE A 182 9.35 15.67 -5.29
C PHE A 182 9.28 14.50 -4.30
N LEU A 183 8.73 14.67 -3.10
CA LEU A 183 8.63 13.60 -2.10
C LEU A 183 7.70 12.45 -2.52
N ASP A 184 6.79 12.67 -3.46
CA ASP A 184 5.93 11.64 -4.05
C ASP A 184 6.54 10.96 -5.30
N SER A 185 7.79 11.26 -5.67
CA SER A 185 8.35 10.77 -6.94
C SER A 185 9.43 9.70 -6.75
N PRO A 186 9.08 8.41 -6.64
CA PRO A 186 10.07 7.33 -6.52
C PRO A 186 11.05 7.30 -7.70
N ILE A 187 12.24 6.74 -7.49
CA ILE A 187 13.30 6.67 -8.50
C ILE A 187 13.95 5.29 -8.51
N GLU A 188 13.90 4.60 -9.64
CA GLU A 188 14.72 3.41 -9.88
C GLU A 188 15.87 3.74 -10.83
N ILE A 189 17.10 3.44 -10.41
CA ILE A 189 18.30 3.63 -11.23
C ILE A 189 19.00 2.29 -11.42
N SER A 190 18.88 1.72 -12.61
CA SER A 190 19.34 0.35 -12.88
C SER A 190 19.48 0.11 -14.38
N ASP A 191 19.97 -1.08 -14.75
CA ASP A 191 19.97 -1.57 -16.14
C ASP A 191 18.65 -2.28 -16.44
N HIS A 192 17.52 -1.55 -16.30
CA HIS A 192 16.17 -2.09 -16.44
C HIS A 192 15.69 -2.17 -17.89
N ASP A 193 14.71 -3.03 -18.14
CA ASP A 193 13.96 -3.05 -19.39
C ASP A 193 12.77 -2.10 -19.34
N VAL A 194 12.37 -1.59 -20.51
CA VAL A 194 11.20 -0.71 -20.65
C VAL A 194 10.27 -1.24 -21.74
N ARG A 195 8.98 -1.29 -21.44
CA ARG A 195 7.89 -1.44 -22.41
C ARG A 195 6.89 -0.32 -22.22
N SER A 196 6.43 0.29 -23.31
CA SER A 196 5.50 1.41 -23.25
C SER A 196 4.31 1.20 -24.18
N TRP A 197 3.14 1.67 -23.76
CA TRP A 197 1.92 1.67 -24.55
C TRP A 197 1.07 2.89 -24.21
N ASN A 198 0.22 3.29 -25.14
CA ASN A 198 -0.75 4.36 -24.89
C ASN A 198 -2.09 3.76 -24.47
N VAL A 199 -2.72 4.42 -23.51
CA VAL A 199 -4.07 4.14 -23.05
C VAL A 199 -4.91 5.38 -23.32
N GLU A 200 -6.09 5.19 -23.91
CA GLU A 200 -6.96 6.27 -24.35
C GLU A 200 -8.38 6.05 -23.82
N MET A 201 -9.02 7.10 -23.31
CA MET A 201 -10.43 7.10 -22.92
C MET A 201 -11.00 8.49 -23.14
N GLY A 202 -11.98 8.60 -24.04
CA GLY A 202 -12.55 9.89 -24.42
C GLY A 202 -11.53 10.79 -25.11
N ASP A 203 -11.28 11.97 -24.54
CA ASP A 203 -10.28 12.95 -24.99
C ASP A 203 -8.95 12.85 -24.23
N ARG A 204 -8.85 11.94 -23.26
CA ARG A 204 -7.64 11.71 -22.45
C ARG A 204 -6.78 10.59 -23.05
N SER A 205 -5.48 10.77 -22.98
CA SER A 205 -4.46 9.78 -23.35
C SER A 205 -3.31 9.84 -22.35
N THR A 206 -2.79 8.69 -21.96
CA THR A 206 -1.58 8.57 -21.14
C THR A 206 -0.67 7.52 -21.75
N THR A 207 0.64 7.77 -21.71
CA THR A 207 1.64 6.75 -22.01
C THR A 207 1.99 6.01 -20.73
N VAL A 208 1.68 4.73 -20.68
CA VAL A 208 2.07 3.86 -19.57
C VAL A 208 3.43 3.25 -19.88
N ASN A 209 4.36 3.36 -18.94
CA ASN A 209 5.68 2.76 -18.97
C ASN A 209 5.75 1.63 -17.94
N LEU A 210 6.12 0.45 -18.39
CA LEU A 210 6.49 -0.66 -17.53
C LEU A 210 8.02 -0.76 -17.51
N VAL A 211 8.61 -0.28 -16.43
CA VAL A 211 10.04 -0.37 -16.14
C VAL A 211 10.27 -1.60 -15.28
N VAL A 212 11.13 -2.52 -15.73
CA VAL A 212 11.36 -3.79 -15.01
C VAL A 212 12.85 -4.00 -14.78
N HIS A 213 13.26 -4.04 -13.52
CA HIS A 213 14.57 -4.49 -13.11
C HIS A 213 14.50 -5.96 -12.66
N HIS A 214 15.14 -6.84 -13.43
CA HIS A 214 15.09 -8.29 -13.24
C HIS A 214 16.35 -8.99 -13.79
N ALA A 215 16.41 -10.31 -13.59
CA ALA A 215 17.44 -11.19 -14.19
C ALA A 215 16.87 -12.22 -15.19
N GLU A 216 15.56 -12.14 -15.49
CA GLU A 216 14.85 -13.04 -16.43
C GLU A 216 15.06 -12.62 -17.91
N SER A 217 14.54 -13.39 -18.88
CA SER A 217 14.66 -13.05 -20.31
C SER A 217 13.57 -12.11 -20.79
N GLU A 218 13.81 -11.47 -21.93
CA GLU A 218 12.85 -10.60 -22.64
C GLU A 218 11.48 -11.27 -22.86
N VAL A 219 11.43 -12.60 -23.01
CA VAL A 219 10.17 -13.34 -23.21
C VAL A 219 9.31 -13.32 -21.94
N GLU A 220 9.92 -13.47 -20.76
CA GLU A 220 9.18 -13.34 -19.50
C GLU A 220 8.67 -11.90 -19.29
N VAL A 221 9.47 -10.90 -19.67
CA VAL A 221 9.10 -9.48 -19.60
C VAL A 221 7.93 -9.17 -20.54
N ASP A 222 8.00 -9.61 -21.79
CA ASP A 222 6.94 -9.42 -22.79
C ASP A 222 5.64 -10.10 -22.35
N THR A 223 5.74 -11.30 -21.76
CA THR A 223 4.57 -12.00 -21.20
C THR A 223 3.95 -11.21 -20.05
N TYR A 224 4.77 -10.65 -19.16
CA TYR A 224 4.29 -9.83 -18.06
C TYR A 224 3.65 -8.52 -18.55
N TYR A 225 4.27 -7.86 -19.53
CA TYR A 225 3.76 -6.67 -20.20
C TYR A 225 2.36 -6.89 -20.82
N ASP A 226 2.15 -7.99 -21.54
CA ASP A 226 0.85 -8.30 -22.14
C ASP A 226 -0.24 -8.53 -21.09
N MET A 227 0.12 -9.06 -19.92
CA MET A 227 -0.81 -9.20 -18.80
C MET A 227 -1.10 -7.85 -18.13
N ALA A 228 -0.08 -7.01 -17.92
CA ALA A 228 -0.21 -5.67 -17.34
C ALA A 228 -1.16 -4.79 -18.17
N ARG A 229 -1.04 -4.84 -19.50
CA ARG A 229 -1.95 -4.13 -20.41
C ARG A 229 -3.42 -4.48 -20.20
N LYS A 230 -3.73 -5.77 -20.07
CA LYS A 230 -5.11 -6.24 -19.85
C LYS A 230 -5.67 -5.73 -18.52
N VAL A 231 -4.85 -5.72 -17.48
CA VAL A 231 -5.22 -5.18 -16.16
C VAL A 231 -5.51 -3.69 -16.26
N VAL A 232 -4.59 -2.92 -16.85
CA VAL A 232 -4.75 -1.48 -17.07
C VAL A 232 -6.01 -1.15 -17.86
N ASP A 233 -6.26 -1.84 -18.96
CA ASP A 233 -7.45 -1.62 -19.79
C ASP A 233 -8.74 -1.93 -19.02
N GLU A 234 -8.75 -2.99 -18.20
CA GLU A 234 -9.91 -3.37 -17.40
C GLU A 234 -10.19 -2.35 -16.28
N GLU A 235 -9.17 -1.82 -15.61
CA GLU A 235 -9.35 -0.82 -14.55
C GLU A 235 -9.85 0.52 -15.10
N VAL A 236 -9.33 0.94 -16.26
CA VAL A 236 -9.88 2.10 -16.98
C VAL A 236 -11.35 1.86 -17.33
N ALA A 237 -11.73 0.64 -17.70
CA ALA A 237 -13.12 0.29 -17.99
C ALA A 237 -14.01 0.21 -16.74
N VAL A 238 -13.46 -0.08 -15.55
CA VAL A 238 -14.19 0.00 -14.27
C VAL A 238 -14.64 1.43 -14.00
N PHE A 239 -13.75 2.41 -14.17
CA PHE A 239 -14.07 3.82 -13.92
C PHE A 239 -14.73 4.54 -15.11
N GLU A 240 -14.66 3.96 -16.31
CA GLU A 240 -15.05 4.62 -17.57
C GLU A 240 -14.40 6.02 -17.74
N ALA A 241 -13.23 6.20 -17.13
CA ALA A 241 -12.50 7.46 -17.08
C ALA A 241 -11.01 7.17 -16.87
N LEU A 242 -10.15 8.03 -17.41
CA LEU A 242 -8.70 7.97 -17.19
C LEU A 242 -8.29 9.14 -16.28
N PRO A 243 -7.44 8.95 -15.25
CA PRO A 243 -6.90 10.03 -14.45
C PRO A 243 -6.07 11.00 -15.31
N GLU A 244 -5.97 12.25 -14.88
CA GLU A 244 -5.03 13.19 -15.50
C GLU A 244 -3.64 12.92 -14.93
N ASN A 245 -2.83 12.14 -15.66
CA ASN A 245 -1.43 11.93 -15.29
C ASN A 245 -0.61 13.16 -15.65
N ASP A 246 0.13 13.69 -14.68
CA ASP A 246 0.93 14.87 -14.94
C ASP A 246 1.98 14.54 -15.99
N TYR A 247 2.16 15.46 -16.93
CA TYR A 247 3.07 15.30 -18.07
C TYR A 247 2.73 14.13 -19.03
N GLY A 248 1.55 13.52 -18.88
CA GLY A 248 1.00 12.54 -19.83
C GLY A 248 1.57 11.13 -19.72
N THR A 249 2.18 10.78 -18.58
CA THR A 249 2.79 9.46 -18.38
C THR A 249 2.43 8.84 -17.03
N TYR A 250 2.26 7.52 -17.00
CA TYR A 250 2.25 6.72 -15.77
C TYR A 250 3.36 5.67 -15.81
N THR A 251 4.11 5.47 -14.72
CA THR A 251 5.27 4.55 -14.71
C THR A 251 5.21 3.51 -13.61
N PHE A 252 5.16 2.23 -13.98
CA PHE A 252 5.42 1.12 -13.05
C PHE A 252 6.93 0.95 -12.89
N LEU A 253 7.44 1.04 -11.66
CA LEU A 253 8.81 0.74 -11.28
C LEU A 253 8.84 -0.66 -10.64
N ALA A 254 9.11 -1.67 -11.45
CA ALA A 254 9.02 -3.07 -11.07
C ALA A 254 10.39 -3.68 -10.75
N ASP A 255 10.62 -4.03 -9.48
CA ASP A 255 11.86 -4.64 -9.03
C ASP A 255 11.63 -6.09 -8.60
N TYR A 256 12.00 -7.02 -9.48
CA TYR A 256 11.77 -8.46 -9.30
C TYR A 256 13.08 -9.21 -9.11
N LEU A 257 13.62 -9.11 -7.90
CA LEU A 257 14.98 -9.53 -7.54
C LEU A 257 15.02 -10.30 -6.21
N PRO A 258 15.93 -11.27 -6.02
CA PRO A 258 15.91 -12.12 -4.83
C PRO A 258 16.32 -11.42 -3.51
N HIS A 259 16.89 -10.22 -3.56
CA HIS A 259 17.46 -9.51 -2.42
C HIS A 259 16.68 -8.25 -1.99
N VAL A 260 15.50 -8.01 -2.56
CA VAL A 260 14.61 -6.90 -2.17
C VAL A 260 13.66 -7.33 -1.04
N ALA A 261 13.01 -6.36 -0.39
CA ALA A 261 12.15 -6.62 0.77
C ALA A 261 10.69 -7.00 0.44
N GLY A 262 10.26 -6.75 -0.81
CA GLY A 262 8.89 -6.99 -1.31
C GLY A 262 7.86 -6.00 -0.74
N ASP A 263 7.10 -5.32 -1.59
CA ASP A 263 6.11 -4.29 -1.21
C ASP A 263 5.45 -3.67 -2.46
N GLY A 264 4.31 -3.00 -2.30
CA GLY A 264 3.70 -2.11 -3.29
C GLY A 264 3.54 -0.71 -2.70
N MET A 265 3.70 0.33 -3.51
CA MET A 265 3.46 1.71 -3.07
C MET A 265 2.97 2.58 -4.22
N GLU A 266 1.78 3.12 -4.08
CA GLU A 266 1.17 4.04 -5.02
C GLU A 266 1.81 5.43 -4.97
N HIS A 267 1.88 6.07 -6.14
CA HIS A 267 2.27 7.46 -6.28
C HIS A 267 1.42 8.10 -7.38
N ARG A 268 1.42 9.44 -7.42
CA ARG A 268 0.52 10.20 -8.29
C ARG A 268 0.54 9.79 -9.76
N ASN A 269 1.74 9.53 -10.30
CA ASN A 269 1.98 9.16 -11.70
C ASN A 269 2.93 7.94 -11.84
N SER A 270 3.14 7.20 -10.75
CA SER A 270 3.99 6.01 -10.78
C SER A 270 3.65 5.07 -9.62
N THR A 271 4.36 3.97 -9.54
CA THR A 271 4.30 3.09 -8.37
C THR A 271 5.57 2.26 -8.29
N TYR A 272 5.99 1.92 -7.06
CA TYR A 272 6.88 0.81 -6.83
C TYR A 272 6.11 -0.50 -6.72
N ILE A 273 6.53 -1.51 -7.48
CA ILE A 273 6.04 -2.88 -7.35
C ILE A 273 7.23 -3.83 -7.18
N VAL A 274 7.51 -4.18 -5.93
CA VAL A 274 8.76 -4.85 -5.52
C VAL A 274 8.45 -6.26 -5.05
N SER A 275 9.21 -7.26 -5.51
CA SER A 275 8.97 -8.66 -5.14
C SER A 275 10.22 -9.51 -5.26
N THR A 276 10.37 -10.49 -4.37
CA THR A 276 11.42 -11.52 -4.49
C THR A 276 11.08 -12.61 -5.50
N ARG A 277 9.86 -12.59 -6.05
CA ARG A 277 9.39 -13.63 -6.98
C ARG A 277 9.84 -13.29 -8.40
N PRO A 278 10.58 -14.19 -9.08
CA PRO A 278 10.96 -13.97 -10.48
C PRO A 278 9.72 -14.07 -11.38
N LEU A 279 9.77 -13.42 -12.55
CA LEU A 279 8.65 -13.41 -13.50
C LEU A 279 8.27 -14.83 -13.95
N SER A 280 9.25 -15.69 -14.23
CA SER A 280 9.04 -17.06 -14.72
C SER A 280 8.13 -17.93 -13.84
N THR A 281 8.07 -17.69 -12.53
CA THR A 281 7.22 -18.46 -11.59
C THR A 281 6.24 -17.60 -10.78
N GLY A 282 6.47 -16.29 -10.74
CA GLY A 282 5.79 -15.32 -9.89
C GLY A 282 4.95 -14.28 -10.63
N ALA A 283 5.01 -14.21 -11.96
CA ALA A 283 4.42 -13.11 -12.73
C ALA A 283 2.95 -12.81 -12.36
N ARG A 284 2.08 -13.82 -12.25
CA ARG A 284 0.67 -13.61 -11.88
C ARG A 284 0.49 -13.04 -10.46
N ARG A 285 1.35 -13.39 -9.51
CA ARG A 285 1.31 -12.83 -8.15
C ARG A 285 1.81 -11.40 -8.14
N ASN A 286 2.91 -11.12 -8.84
CA ASN A 286 3.43 -9.76 -8.99
C ASN A 286 2.42 -8.86 -9.74
N LEU A 287 1.66 -9.42 -10.68
CA LEU A 287 0.60 -8.72 -11.38
C LEU A 287 -0.57 -8.34 -10.46
N GLY A 288 -0.83 -9.11 -9.40
CA GLY A 288 -1.80 -8.74 -8.38
C GLY A 288 -1.39 -7.43 -7.68
N THR A 289 -0.11 -7.26 -7.37
CA THR A 289 0.41 -5.98 -6.86
C THR A 289 0.27 -4.88 -7.89
N LEU A 290 0.63 -5.13 -9.17
CA LEU A 290 0.44 -4.15 -10.24
C LEU A 290 -1.02 -3.66 -10.36
N ALA A 291 -1.99 -4.58 -10.30
CA ALA A 291 -3.41 -4.25 -10.34
C ALA A 291 -3.83 -3.40 -9.12
N HIS A 292 -3.36 -3.79 -7.93
CA HIS A 292 -3.63 -3.03 -6.70
C HIS A 292 -3.11 -1.59 -6.80
N GLU A 293 -1.84 -1.43 -7.20
CA GLU A 293 -1.21 -0.10 -7.25
C GLU A 293 -1.71 0.76 -8.43
N TYR A 294 -2.06 0.17 -9.58
CA TYR A 294 -2.60 0.95 -10.70
C TYR A 294 -3.99 1.51 -10.38
N PHE A 295 -4.82 0.74 -9.67
CA PHE A 295 -6.14 1.17 -9.23
C PHE A 295 -6.04 2.35 -8.27
N HIS A 296 -4.93 2.44 -7.52
CA HIS A 296 -4.66 3.55 -6.63
C HIS A 296 -4.55 4.92 -7.31
N GLN A 297 -4.33 4.98 -8.62
CA GLN A 297 -4.40 6.25 -9.35
C GLN A 297 -5.74 6.97 -9.21
N TRP A 298 -6.84 6.20 -9.17
CA TRP A 298 -8.16 6.71 -8.89
C TRP A 298 -8.38 6.80 -7.39
N ASN A 299 -8.12 5.70 -6.66
CA ASN A 299 -8.39 5.57 -5.23
C ASN A 299 -7.18 4.94 -4.53
N VAL A 300 -6.22 5.69 -3.99
CA VAL A 300 -6.47 6.87 -3.14
C VAL A 300 -5.81 8.17 -3.63
N GLU A 301 -5.02 8.13 -4.70
CA GLU A 301 -4.18 9.27 -5.09
C GLU A 301 -4.96 10.52 -5.50
N ARG A 302 -6.22 10.36 -5.91
CA ARG A 302 -7.10 11.46 -6.32
C ARG A 302 -8.44 11.42 -5.59
N LEU A 303 -9.05 10.24 -5.48
CA LEU A 303 -10.16 9.99 -4.56
C LEU A 303 -9.61 9.76 -3.15
N ARG A 304 -9.28 10.85 -2.46
CA ARG A 304 -8.54 10.84 -1.20
C ARG A 304 -9.40 11.24 0.02
N PRO A 305 -9.28 10.55 1.17
CA PRO A 305 -9.86 11.02 2.42
C PRO A 305 -9.28 12.39 2.85
N SER A 306 -10.12 13.26 3.40
CA SER A 306 -9.70 14.56 3.93
C SER A 306 -8.69 14.49 5.08
N ASP A 307 -8.63 13.36 5.81
CA ASP A 307 -7.64 13.15 6.87
C ASP A 307 -6.21 12.88 6.32
N LEU A 308 -6.08 12.65 5.01
CA LEU A 308 -4.80 12.40 4.32
C LEU A 308 -4.35 13.59 3.44
N GLU A 309 -5.09 14.71 3.46
CA GLU A 309 -4.81 15.89 2.63
C GLU A 309 -4.82 17.19 3.45
N PRO A 310 -3.72 17.96 3.50
CA PRO A 310 -2.41 17.67 2.89
C PRO A 310 -1.69 16.54 3.63
N PHE A 311 -0.85 15.80 2.90
CA PHE A 311 -0.03 14.76 3.50
C PHE A 311 1.07 15.36 4.40
N ASP A 312 1.09 14.99 5.68
CA ASP A 312 2.16 15.37 6.60
C ASP A 312 3.37 14.42 6.48
N PHE A 313 4.55 14.98 6.21
CA PHE A 313 5.83 14.26 6.11
C PHE A 313 6.57 14.10 7.45
N GLU A 314 6.13 14.77 8.51
CA GLU A 314 6.76 14.76 9.84
C GLU A 314 5.96 13.94 10.88
N GLU A 315 4.64 13.81 10.70
CA GLU A 315 3.72 13.12 11.62
C GLU A 315 2.82 12.10 10.90
N ALA A 316 2.27 11.13 11.64
CA ALA A 316 1.36 10.13 11.08
C ALA A 316 -0.04 10.71 10.79
N ASN A 317 -0.52 10.52 9.56
CA ASN A 317 -1.87 10.89 9.14
C ASN A 317 -2.84 9.74 9.46
N MET A 318 -3.58 9.86 10.56
CA MET A 318 -4.57 8.86 10.96
C MET A 318 -5.92 9.12 10.29
N THR A 319 -6.45 8.13 9.58
CA THR A 319 -7.74 8.19 8.88
C THR A 319 -8.63 6.98 9.26
N GLY A 320 -9.95 7.17 9.22
CA GLY A 320 -10.92 6.09 9.38
C GLY A 320 -11.34 5.42 8.07
N GLU A 321 -10.74 5.79 6.93
CA GLU A 321 -11.30 5.53 5.60
C GLU A 321 -10.46 4.52 4.78
N LEU A 322 -9.43 3.89 5.36
CA LEU A 322 -8.61 2.89 4.66
C LEU A 322 -9.37 1.60 4.32
N TRP A 323 -10.45 1.25 5.04
CA TRP A 323 -11.32 0.15 4.62
C TRP A 323 -11.91 0.40 3.22
N PHE A 324 -12.08 1.67 2.85
CA PHE A 324 -12.50 2.07 1.52
C PHE A 324 -11.27 2.19 0.61
N SER A 325 -10.29 3.03 0.96
CA SER A 325 -9.13 3.33 0.10
C SER A 325 -8.29 2.09 -0.23
N GLU A 326 -8.08 1.19 0.72
CA GLU A 326 -7.24 0.00 0.57
C GLU A 326 -8.07 -1.27 0.39
N GLY A 327 -9.17 -1.35 1.14
CA GLY A 327 -10.03 -2.51 1.12
C GLY A 327 -10.84 -2.65 -0.16
N PHE A 328 -11.41 -1.56 -0.70
CA PHE A 328 -12.11 -1.66 -1.99
C PHE A 328 -11.12 -1.92 -3.13
N THR A 329 -9.93 -1.30 -3.06
CA THR A 329 -8.84 -1.59 -4.00
C THR A 329 -8.43 -3.07 -3.96
N SER A 330 -8.38 -3.68 -2.77
CA SER A 330 -8.14 -5.13 -2.62
C SER A 330 -9.26 -6.00 -3.24
N TYR A 331 -10.52 -5.58 -3.12
CA TYR A 331 -11.64 -6.25 -3.79
C TYR A 331 -11.52 -6.16 -5.31
N TYR A 332 -11.24 -4.96 -5.83
CA TYR A 332 -11.06 -4.72 -7.26
C TYR A 332 -9.86 -5.46 -7.82
N THR A 333 -8.76 -5.57 -7.08
CA THR A 333 -7.58 -6.36 -7.46
C THR A 333 -7.97 -7.80 -7.82
N ALA A 334 -8.70 -8.49 -6.93
CA ALA A 334 -9.15 -9.85 -7.19
C ALA A 334 -10.14 -9.91 -8.37
N LEU A 335 -11.06 -8.94 -8.45
CA LEU A 335 -12.10 -8.88 -9.48
C LEU A 335 -11.52 -8.62 -10.87
N VAL A 336 -10.59 -7.67 -11.01
CA VAL A 336 -9.91 -7.31 -12.27
C VAL A 336 -9.08 -8.48 -12.77
N MET A 337 -8.29 -9.11 -11.89
CA MET A 337 -7.54 -10.32 -12.23
C MET A 337 -8.43 -11.44 -12.76
N ARG A 338 -9.67 -11.53 -12.25
CA ARG A 338 -10.66 -12.47 -12.78
C ARG A 338 -11.28 -12.02 -14.10
N ARG A 339 -11.70 -10.76 -14.21
CA ARG A 339 -12.37 -10.17 -15.39
C ARG A 339 -11.49 -10.19 -16.63
N THR A 340 -10.18 -10.01 -16.47
CA THR A 340 -9.17 -10.14 -17.53
C THR A 340 -8.90 -11.58 -17.96
N GLY A 341 -9.43 -12.57 -17.24
CA GLY A 341 -9.21 -13.99 -17.48
C GLY A 341 -7.85 -14.52 -17.00
N ILE A 342 -7.08 -13.71 -16.25
CA ILE A 342 -5.76 -14.11 -15.71
C ILE A 342 -5.94 -15.11 -14.57
N ASN A 343 -6.97 -14.92 -13.75
CA ASN A 343 -7.44 -15.89 -12.77
C ASN A 343 -8.73 -16.57 -13.26
N SER A 344 -8.89 -17.84 -12.90
CA SER A 344 -10.13 -18.62 -13.06
C SER A 344 -11.18 -18.30 -11.99
N ASP A 345 -12.42 -18.78 -12.16
CA ASP A 345 -13.48 -18.67 -11.15
C ASP A 345 -13.06 -19.29 -9.80
N SER A 346 -12.38 -20.43 -9.82
CA SER A 346 -11.91 -21.12 -8.61
C SER A 346 -10.78 -20.36 -7.91
N GLU A 347 -9.85 -19.76 -8.66
CA GLU A 347 -8.80 -18.89 -8.10
C GLU A 347 -9.40 -17.60 -7.51
N PHE A 348 -10.41 -17.03 -8.17
CA PHE A 348 -11.16 -15.88 -7.64
C PHE A 348 -11.92 -16.24 -6.36
N ALA A 349 -12.63 -17.38 -6.33
CA ALA A 349 -13.30 -17.90 -5.15
C ALA A 349 -12.34 -18.08 -3.97
N SER A 350 -11.17 -18.68 -4.22
CA SER A 350 -10.14 -18.84 -3.18
C SER A 350 -9.63 -17.50 -2.66
N SER A 351 -9.50 -16.48 -3.51
CA SER A 351 -9.04 -15.14 -3.13
C SER A 351 -10.04 -14.46 -2.18
N ILE A 352 -11.32 -14.40 -2.56
CA ILE A 352 -12.35 -13.76 -1.74
C ILE A 352 -12.68 -14.56 -0.48
N GLY A 353 -12.51 -15.89 -0.51
CA GLY A 353 -12.79 -16.76 0.63
C GLY A 353 -11.93 -16.47 1.85
N GLY A 354 -10.68 -16.04 1.66
CA GLY A 354 -9.80 -15.61 2.75
C GLY A 354 -10.37 -14.40 3.51
N ALA A 355 -10.86 -13.39 2.78
CA ALA A 355 -11.46 -12.19 3.37
C ALA A 355 -12.77 -12.50 4.09
N VAL A 356 -13.64 -13.32 3.48
CA VAL A 356 -14.89 -13.79 4.10
C VAL A 356 -14.59 -14.55 5.40
N ASN A 357 -13.65 -15.49 5.38
CA ASN A 357 -13.28 -16.25 6.57
C ASN A 357 -12.75 -15.33 7.68
N ALA A 358 -11.85 -14.40 7.35
CA ALA A 358 -11.26 -13.49 8.31
C ALA A 358 -12.32 -12.64 9.02
N VAL A 359 -13.20 -11.97 8.26
CA VAL A 359 -14.23 -11.09 8.84
C VAL A 359 -15.28 -11.88 9.62
N VAL A 360 -15.67 -13.07 9.16
CA VAL A 360 -16.68 -13.88 9.87
C VAL A 360 -16.13 -14.45 11.17
N ASN A 361 -14.92 -15.02 11.15
CA ASN A 361 -14.41 -15.87 12.23
C ASN A 361 -13.38 -15.23 13.16
N LEU A 362 -12.63 -14.19 12.73
CA LEU A 362 -11.63 -13.58 13.60
C LEU A 362 -12.30 -12.73 14.70
N PRO A 363 -11.80 -12.80 15.94
CA PRO A 363 -12.37 -12.04 17.06
C PRO A 363 -12.17 -10.52 16.93
N GLY A 364 -11.24 -10.05 16.10
CA GLY A 364 -10.93 -8.61 15.96
C GLY A 364 -12.15 -7.74 15.65
N ARG A 365 -13.11 -8.25 14.87
CA ARG A 365 -14.38 -7.56 14.57
C ARG A 365 -15.23 -7.28 15.81
N LYS A 366 -15.03 -7.97 16.94
CA LYS A 366 -15.73 -7.66 18.20
C LYS A 366 -15.17 -6.44 18.91
N TYR A 367 -13.91 -6.09 18.64
CA TYR A 367 -13.17 -5.04 19.35
C TYR A 367 -13.21 -3.72 18.61
N PHE A 368 -13.07 -3.75 17.29
CA PHE A 368 -13.04 -2.55 16.47
C PHE A 368 -13.84 -2.74 15.19
N SER A 369 -14.56 -1.69 14.82
CA SER A 369 -15.23 -1.53 13.53
C SER A 369 -14.23 -1.40 12.37
N ALA A 370 -14.68 -1.50 11.12
CA ALA A 370 -13.80 -1.32 9.96
C ALA A 370 -13.12 0.06 9.96
N ARG A 371 -13.86 1.09 10.36
CA ARG A 371 -13.34 2.46 10.54
C ARG A 371 -12.23 2.52 11.60
N GLU A 372 -12.43 1.90 12.75
CA GLU A 372 -11.44 1.90 13.83
C GLU A 372 -10.21 1.03 13.50
N MET A 373 -10.37 -0.02 12.68
CA MET A 373 -9.22 -0.77 12.14
C MET A 373 -8.36 0.10 11.22
N SER A 374 -8.98 0.95 10.38
CA SER A 374 -8.23 1.92 9.56
C SER A 374 -7.44 2.90 10.42
N MET A 375 -8.02 3.38 11.53
CA MET A 375 -7.34 4.29 12.46
C MET A 375 -6.11 3.67 13.15
N GLN A 376 -5.97 2.35 13.11
CA GLN A 376 -4.80 1.65 13.67
C GLN A 376 -3.60 1.56 12.71
N ALA A 377 -3.73 2.01 11.45
CA ALA A 377 -2.65 1.99 10.46
C ALA A 377 -1.30 2.49 10.97
N PRO A 378 -1.21 3.60 11.76
CA PRO A 378 0.05 4.07 12.32
C PRO A 378 0.82 3.05 13.16
N PHE A 379 0.17 1.99 13.63
CA PHE A 379 0.78 0.94 14.44
C PHE A 379 0.97 -0.40 13.74
N VAL A 380 0.44 -0.59 12.53
CA VAL A 380 0.44 -1.89 11.81
C VAL A 380 1.02 -1.81 10.40
N ASP A 381 1.05 -0.64 9.80
CA ASP A 381 1.48 -0.44 8.41
C ASP A 381 3.00 -0.28 8.32
N ALA A 382 3.71 -1.41 8.33
CA ALA A 382 5.18 -1.48 8.43
C ALA A 382 5.80 -0.84 9.68
N ALA A 383 4.97 -0.43 10.65
CA ALA A 383 5.39 -0.04 11.99
C ALA A 383 5.97 -1.26 12.75
N ARG A 384 7.00 -1.02 13.55
CA ARG A 384 7.61 -2.07 14.39
C ARG A 384 7.54 -1.68 15.86
N SER A 385 7.02 -2.57 16.69
CA SER A 385 7.12 -2.50 18.15
C SER A 385 7.99 -3.62 18.68
N VAL A 386 8.71 -3.36 19.77
CA VAL A 386 9.52 -4.39 20.46
C VAL A 386 8.68 -5.15 21.48
N ASP A 387 7.69 -4.51 22.09
CA ASP A 387 6.73 -5.17 22.97
C ASP A 387 5.71 -6.00 22.17
N PRO A 388 5.35 -7.21 22.64
CA PRO A 388 4.31 -8.02 22.02
C PRO A 388 2.94 -7.33 22.04
N THR A 389 2.11 -7.63 21.03
CA THR A 389 0.73 -7.11 20.93
C THR A 389 -0.27 -8.27 20.83
N ASN A 390 -1.55 -8.01 21.14
CA ASN A 390 -2.64 -8.99 21.02
C ASN A 390 -3.40 -8.88 19.68
N ARG A 391 -2.72 -8.45 18.60
CA ARG A 391 -3.38 -8.10 17.33
C ARG A 391 -4.05 -9.26 16.62
N ASP A 392 -3.57 -10.48 16.79
CA ASP A 392 -4.23 -11.67 16.24
C ASP A 392 -5.67 -11.82 16.79
N ASN A 393 -5.93 -11.28 17.99
CA ASN A 393 -7.25 -11.24 18.59
C ASN A 393 -8.00 -9.93 18.35
N THR A 394 -7.29 -8.81 18.28
CA THR A 394 -7.90 -7.48 18.30
C THR A 394 -7.88 -6.76 16.97
N PHE A 395 -7.27 -7.32 15.91
CA PHE A 395 -7.09 -6.61 14.64
C PHE A 395 -7.47 -7.50 13.45
N ILE A 396 -8.13 -6.88 12.48
CA ILE A 396 -8.30 -7.42 11.13
C ILE A 396 -7.79 -6.33 10.20
N SER A 397 -6.90 -6.68 9.28
CA SER A 397 -6.35 -5.72 8.32
C SER A 397 -7.48 -4.97 7.61
N TYR A 398 -7.39 -3.64 7.53
CA TYR A 398 -8.35 -2.81 6.82
C TYR A 398 -8.41 -3.15 5.33
N TYR A 399 -7.34 -3.70 4.74
CA TYR A 399 -7.35 -4.33 3.42
C TYR A 399 -8.33 -5.50 3.37
N THR A 400 -8.17 -6.47 4.29
CA THR A 400 -8.99 -7.69 4.33
C THR A 400 -10.44 -7.39 4.70
N PHE A 401 -10.66 -6.54 5.70
CA PHE A 401 -11.99 -6.18 6.15
C PHE A 401 -12.72 -5.39 5.06
N GLY A 402 -12.09 -4.37 4.50
CA GLY A 402 -12.68 -3.58 3.43
C GLY A 402 -12.87 -4.36 2.12
N ASN A 403 -12.02 -5.35 1.80
CA ASN A 403 -12.26 -6.30 0.69
C ASN A 403 -13.58 -7.06 0.89
N ALA A 404 -13.79 -7.59 2.10
CA ALA A 404 -15.03 -8.29 2.43
C ALA A 404 -16.26 -7.35 2.40
N ILE A 405 -16.10 -6.09 2.79
CA ILE A 405 -17.17 -5.07 2.69
C ILE A 405 -17.45 -4.75 1.22
N GLY A 406 -16.42 -4.57 0.38
CA GLY A 406 -16.56 -4.32 -1.06
C GLY A 406 -17.31 -5.45 -1.76
N LEU A 407 -16.94 -6.71 -1.47
CA LEU A 407 -17.65 -7.89 -1.94
C LEU A 407 -19.12 -7.90 -1.50
N GLY A 408 -19.37 -7.70 -0.20
CA GLY A 408 -20.71 -7.71 0.37
C GLY A 408 -21.60 -6.62 -0.22
N LEU A 409 -21.07 -5.42 -0.38
CA LEU A 409 -21.76 -4.27 -0.96
C LEU A 409 -22.04 -4.47 -2.46
N ASP A 410 -21.09 -4.92 -3.26
CA ASP A 410 -21.32 -5.16 -4.70
C ASP A 410 -22.43 -6.17 -4.94
N LEU A 411 -22.39 -7.31 -4.24
CA LEU A 411 -23.40 -8.36 -4.36
C LEU A 411 -24.77 -7.90 -3.84
N THR A 412 -24.80 -7.09 -2.78
CA THR A 412 -26.03 -6.51 -2.25
C THR A 412 -26.64 -5.50 -3.23
N LEU A 413 -25.83 -4.60 -3.80
CA LEU A 413 -26.28 -3.62 -4.80
C LEU A 413 -26.89 -4.33 -6.01
N ARG A 414 -26.19 -5.30 -6.60
CA ARG A 414 -26.68 -6.10 -7.73
C ARG A 414 -27.99 -6.82 -7.43
N SER A 415 -28.14 -7.28 -6.19
CA SER A 415 -29.28 -8.06 -5.73
C SER A 415 -30.51 -7.23 -5.42
N ALA A 416 -30.34 -6.05 -4.82
CA ALA A 416 -31.41 -5.19 -4.35
C ALA A 416 -31.81 -4.12 -5.39
N PHE A 417 -30.87 -3.70 -6.23
CA PHE A 417 -31.03 -2.62 -7.21
C PHE A 417 -30.53 -3.11 -8.58
N PRO A 418 -31.37 -3.81 -9.37
CA PRO A 418 -30.96 -4.39 -10.64
C PRO A 418 -30.31 -3.37 -11.58
N GLY A 419 -29.10 -3.69 -12.06
CA GLY A 419 -28.30 -2.79 -12.90
C GLY A 419 -27.43 -1.80 -12.12
N THR A 420 -27.46 -1.80 -10.79
CA THR A 420 -26.53 -1.04 -9.95
C THR A 420 -25.44 -1.95 -9.40
N THR A 421 -24.20 -1.50 -9.46
CA THR A 421 -23.00 -2.25 -9.07
C THR A 421 -22.10 -1.38 -8.21
N LEU A 422 -21.09 -1.99 -7.59
CA LEU A 422 -20.04 -1.22 -6.94
C LEU A 422 -19.25 -0.35 -7.94
N ASP A 423 -19.12 -0.79 -9.20
CA ASP A 423 -18.47 0.00 -10.26
C ASP A 423 -19.19 1.35 -10.40
N HIS A 424 -20.52 1.38 -10.42
CA HIS A 424 -21.30 2.63 -10.48
C HIS A 424 -21.10 3.52 -9.24
N TYR A 425 -20.88 2.93 -8.06
CA TYR A 425 -20.57 3.69 -6.85
C TYR A 425 -19.18 4.34 -6.93
N MET A 426 -18.15 3.58 -7.34
CA MET A 426 -16.80 4.09 -7.54
C MET A 426 -16.76 5.18 -8.61
N GLN A 427 -17.49 5.00 -9.72
CA GLN A 427 -17.62 6.01 -10.78
C GLN A 427 -18.31 7.29 -10.29
N LEU A 428 -19.33 7.18 -9.45
CA LEU A 428 -20.00 8.35 -8.86
C LEU A 428 -19.04 9.11 -7.95
N LEU A 429 -18.33 8.41 -7.07
CA LEU A 429 -17.34 9.01 -6.19
C LEU A 429 -16.19 9.67 -6.97
N TRP A 430 -15.70 9.00 -8.02
CA TRP A 430 -14.68 9.54 -8.91
C TRP A 430 -15.12 10.88 -9.52
N ARG A 431 -16.30 10.94 -10.13
CA ARG A 431 -16.82 12.20 -10.72
C ARG A 431 -17.01 13.33 -9.71
N LYS A 432 -17.42 12.99 -8.47
CA LYS A 432 -17.72 14.01 -7.45
C LYS A 432 -16.48 14.54 -6.74
N TYR A 433 -15.50 13.68 -6.52
CA TYR A 433 -14.37 13.96 -5.62
C TYR A 433 -13.03 13.72 -6.31
N GLY A 434 -12.87 12.59 -7.02
CA GLY A 434 -11.60 12.22 -7.65
C GLY A 434 -11.20 13.11 -8.84
N GLU A 435 -12.09 13.37 -9.80
CA GLU A 435 -11.79 14.18 -11.00
C GLU A 435 -11.44 15.63 -10.67
N THR A 436 -11.95 16.14 -9.56
CA THR A 436 -11.70 17.51 -9.08
C THR A 436 -10.70 17.56 -7.95
N GLU A 437 -10.16 16.40 -7.55
CA GLU A 437 -9.22 16.22 -6.42
C GLU A 437 -9.71 16.92 -5.14
N ILE A 438 -11.03 16.87 -4.88
CA ILE A 438 -11.65 17.36 -3.64
C ILE A 438 -11.63 16.21 -2.63
N PRO A 439 -10.95 16.35 -1.48
CA PRO A 439 -10.92 15.29 -0.49
C PRO A 439 -12.31 15.00 0.08
N PHE A 440 -12.61 13.72 0.32
CA PHE A 440 -13.91 13.28 0.83
C PHE A 440 -13.89 13.00 2.33
N THR A 441 -15.07 13.00 2.95
CA THR A 441 -15.30 12.53 4.33
C THR A 441 -16.11 11.23 4.33
N SER A 442 -16.17 10.51 5.46
CA SER A 442 -17.09 9.37 5.61
C SER A 442 -18.56 9.72 5.30
N SER A 443 -18.99 10.95 5.64
CA SER A 443 -20.34 11.42 5.30
C SER A 443 -20.56 11.54 3.80
N ASP A 444 -19.52 11.89 3.04
CA ASP A 444 -19.59 12.01 1.58
C ASP A 444 -19.75 10.65 0.91
N LEU A 445 -19.03 9.63 1.39
CA LEU A 445 -19.21 8.24 0.95
C LEU A 445 -20.67 7.80 1.20
N ARG A 446 -21.16 7.97 2.42
CA ARG A 446 -22.53 7.62 2.81
C ARG A 446 -23.58 8.32 1.95
N ASN A 447 -23.42 9.62 1.71
CA ASN A 447 -24.34 10.42 0.91
C ASN A 447 -24.28 10.06 -0.58
N ALA A 448 -23.11 9.72 -1.13
CA ALA A 448 -22.99 9.24 -2.50
C ALA A 448 -23.68 7.88 -2.68
N LEU A 449 -23.59 6.98 -1.69
CA LEU A 449 -24.32 5.71 -1.75
C LEU A 449 -25.83 5.95 -1.74
N TYR A 450 -26.31 6.87 -0.88
CA TYR A 450 -27.71 7.30 -0.89
C TYR A 450 -28.14 7.85 -2.26
N GLU A 451 -27.34 8.75 -2.86
CA GLU A 451 -27.63 9.32 -4.17
C GLU A 451 -27.72 8.26 -5.27
N LEU A 452 -26.81 7.27 -5.23
CA LEU A 452 -26.75 6.21 -6.23
C LEU A 452 -28.03 5.36 -6.27
N VAL A 453 -28.57 5.00 -5.10
CA VAL A 453 -29.72 4.08 -5.00
C VAL A 453 -31.05 4.76 -4.67
N ASN A 454 -31.01 6.04 -4.30
CA ASN A 454 -32.16 6.83 -3.82
C ASN A 454 -32.91 6.17 -2.64
N ASP A 455 -32.17 5.54 -1.73
CA ASP A 455 -32.68 4.90 -0.52
C ASP A 455 -31.78 5.23 0.67
N ARG A 456 -32.26 6.13 1.53
CA ARG A 456 -31.49 6.62 2.68
C ARG A 456 -31.34 5.55 3.76
N ALA A 457 -32.38 4.74 3.97
CA ALA A 457 -32.36 3.69 4.98
C ALA A 457 -31.37 2.59 4.59
N PHE A 458 -31.27 2.27 3.29
CA PHE A 458 -30.24 1.39 2.78
C PHE A 458 -28.83 1.94 3.04
N ALA A 459 -28.55 3.18 2.62
CA ALA A 459 -27.22 3.77 2.77
C ALA A 459 -26.81 3.91 4.24
N ASP A 460 -27.69 4.39 5.12
CA ASP A 460 -27.42 4.45 6.56
C ASP A 460 -27.21 3.05 7.13
N GLY A 461 -28.03 2.06 6.75
CA GLY A 461 -27.87 0.68 7.20
C GLY A 461 -26.56 0.02 6.77
N ILE A 462 -26.00 0.39 5.61
CA ILE A 462 -24.68 -0.09 5.21
C ILE A 462 -23.60 0.45 6.14
N PHE A 463 -23.62 1.75 6.43
CA PHE A 463 -22.60 2.40 7.24
C PHE A 463 -22.72 2.02 8.72
N ASP A 464 -23.93 2.12 9.28
CA ASP A 464 -24.17 1.92 10.70
C ASP A 464 -23.92 0.46 11.13
N ASN A 465 -24.18 -0.52 10.25
CA ASN A 465 -24.04 -1.93 10.61
C ASN A 465 -22.67 -2.53 10.25
N TYR A 466 -22.09 -2.17 9.09
CA TYR A 466 -20.92 -2.87 8.55
C TYR A 466 -19.63 -2.04 8.54
N ILE A 467 -19.71 -0.70 8.59
CA ILE A 467 -18.53 0.19 8.55
C ILE A 467 -18.21 0.71 9.95
N GLU A 468 -19.20 1.30 10.61
CA GLU A 468 -19.14 1.79 12.00
C GLU A 468 -19.60 0.71 12.98
N GLY A 469 -20.47 -0.19 12.52
CA GLY A 469 -20.91 -1.36 13.26
C GLY A 469 -19.95 -2.53 13.14
N HIS A 470 -20.38 -3.64 13.72
CA HIS A 470 -19.57 -4.85 13.85
C HIS A 470 -20.23 -6.04 13.13
N GLU A 471 -21.26 -5.82 12.31
CA GLU A 471 -21.93 -6.89 11.57
C GLU A 471 -21.08 -7.38 10.38
N ALA A 472 -21.40 -8.57 9.89
CA ALA A 472 -20.85 -9.13 8.66
C ALA A 472 -21.99 -9.46 7.71
N PHE A 473 -21.78 -9.27 6.41
CA PHE A 473 -22.79 -9.60 5.40
C PHE A 473 -23.10 -11.10 5.40
N ASP A 474 -24.31 -11.47 4.96
CA ASP A 474 -24.66 -12.88 4.68
C ASP A 474 -24.02 -13.33 3.37
N TYR A 475 -22.71 -13.58 3.42
CA TYR A 475 -21.93 -13.99 2.26
C TYR A 475 -22.45 -15.29 1.64
N SER A 476 -22.97 -16.23 2.43
CA SER A 476 -23.52 -17.49 1.94
C SER A 476 -24.69 -17.24 0.99
N THR A 477 -25.65 -16.40 1.37
CA THR A 477 -26.80 -16.05 0.53
C THR A 477 -26.37 -15.22 -0.68
N LEU A 478 -25.48 -14.25 -0.50
CA LEU A 478 -25.03 -13.35 -1.57
C LEU A 478 -24.25 -14.11 -2.65
N LEU A 479 -23.29 -14.95 -2.27
CA LEU A 479 -22.43 -15.71 -3.18
C LEU A 479 -23.18 -16.85 -3.88
N ALA A 480 -24.17 -17.46 -3.23
CA ALA A 480 -25.00 -18.49 -3.85
C ALA A 480 -25.75 -17.98 -5.11
N ARG A 481 -26.05 -16.68 -5.19
CA ARG A 481 -26.66 -16.07 -6.39
C ARG A 481 -25.74 -16.09 -7.61
N ALA A 482 -24.43 -16.08 -7.38
CA ALA A 482 -23.41 -16.24 -8.41
C ALA A 482 -22.94 -17.70 -8.54
N GLY A 483 -23.60 -18.66 -7.87
CA GLY A 483 -23.19 -20.05 -7.85
C GLY A 483 -21.85 -20.29 -7.18
N PHE A 484 -21.52 -19.53 -6.14
CA PHE A 484 -20.40 -19.83 -5.25
C PHE A 484 -20.93 -20.32 -3.90
N HIS A 485 -20.26 -21.31 -3.32
CA HIS A 485 -20.66 -21.93 -2.06
C HIS A 485 -19.67 -21.54 -0.96
N VAL A 486 -20.19 -20.85 0.06
CA VAL A 486 -19.48 -20.66 1.33
C VAL A 486 -19.71 -21.91 2.17
N ARG A 487 -18.64 -22.59 2.58
CA ARG A 487 -18.71 -23.77 3.45
C ARG A 487 -17.61 -23.77 4.48
N GLN A 488 -17.80 -24.55 5.55
CA GLN A 488 -16.70 -24.92 6.42
C GLN A 488 -15.73 -25.81 5.64
N ARG A 489 -14.45 -25.48 5.71
CA ARG A 489 -13.37 -26.23 5.05
C ARG A 489 -13.11 -27.58 5.71
N TYR A 490 -13.33 -27.66 7.01
CA TYR A 490 -13.13 -28.86 7.81
C TYR A 490 -14.44 -29.22 8.51
N ASP A 491 -14.78 -30.51 8.49
CA ASP A 491 -15.93 -31.05 9.21
C ASP A 491 -15.44 -31.66 10.54
N ASN A 492 -16.10 -31.32 11.64
CA ASN A 492 -15.86 -31.87 12.97
C ASN A 492 -14.37 -31.89 13.40
N ARG A 493 -13.60 -30.86 13.04
CA ARG A 493 -12.15 -30.81 13.30
C ARG A 493 -11.83 -29.94 14.53
N PRO A 494 -11.02 -30.43 15.50
CA PRO A 494 -10.54 -29.62 16.61
C PRO A 494 -9.79 -28.36 16.19
N PHE A 495 -9.92 -27.31 16.99
CA PHE A 495 -9.22 -26.04 16.84
C PHE A 495 -8.51 -25.63 18.12
N LEU A 496 -7.18 -25.72 18.09
CA LEU A 496 -6.35 -25.27 19.21
C LEU A 496 -6.20 -23.74 19.25
N GLY A 497 -6.22 -23.09 18.08
CA GLY A 497 -6.18 -21.64 17.94
C GLY A 497 -4.82 -21.02 18.20
N ALA A 498 -3.72 -21.68 17.85
CA ALA A 498 -2.38 -21.08 17.86
C ALA A 498 -1.48 -21.75 16.83
N GLN A 499 -0.41 -21.04 16.44
CA GLN A 499 0.72 -21.66 15.77
C GLN A 499 1.52 -22.49 16.78
N LEU A 500 1.82 -23.74 16.41
CA LEU A 500 2.53 -24.69 17.26
C LEU A 500 3.81 -25.12 16.55
N GLU A 501 4.87 -25.32 17.34
CA GLU A 501 6.17 -25.80 16.87
C GLU A 501 6.67 -26.91 17.80
N GLU A 502 7.59 -27.74 17.29
CA GLU A 502 8.24 -28.75 18.11
C GLU A 502 9.36 -28.14 18.96
N GLU A 503 9.48 -28.59 20.20
CA GLU A 503 10.57 -28.24 21.11
C GLU A 503 11.06 -29.50 21.83
N ASP A 504 12.32 -29.52 22.29
CA ASP A 504 12.88 -30.65 23.03
C ASP A 504 12.00 -31.02 24.25
N GLY A 505 11.23 -32.11 24.12
CA GLY A 505 10.38 -32.63 25.20
C GLY A 505 8.93 -32.12 25.21
N GLY A 506 8.44 -31.50 24.13
CA GLY A 506 7.03 -31.13 24.01
C GLY A 506 6.68 -30.34 22.75
N VAL A 507 5.51 -29.71 22.77
CA VAL A 507 5.04 -28.82 21.69
C VAL A 507 4.93 -27.40 22.24
N ILE A 508 5.67 -26.45 21.67
CA ILE A 508 5.63 -25.05 22.06
C ILE A 508 4.56 -24.26 21.30
N VAL A 509 3.89 -23.37 22.01
CA VAL A 509 2.98 -22.39 21.41
C VAL A 509 3.81 -21.23 20.85
N ALA A 510 4.09 -21.25 19.56
CA ALA A 510 5.01 -20.32 18.90
C ALA A 510 4.42 -18.92 18.65
N GLY A 511 3.09 -18.81 18.57
CA GLY A 511 2.38 -17.56 18.32
C GLY A 511 1.31 -17.22 19.37
N PRO A 512 0.72 -16.01 19.31
CA PRO A 512 -0.43 -15.67 20.14
C PRO A 512 -1.58 -16.67 19.97
N THR A 513 -2.28 -16.95 21.06
CA THR A 513 -3.45 -17.84 21.08
C THR A 513 -4.72 -17.05 20.80
N LEU A 514 -5.55 -17.54 19.89
CA LEU A 514 -6.82 -16.94 19.51
C LEU A 514 -7.91 -17.23 20.55
N GLU A 515 -8.69 -16.20 20.88
CA GLU A 515 -9.81 -16.24 21.84
C GLU A 515 -10.89 -17.28 21.48
N THR A 516 -10.97 -17.65 20.20
CA THR A 516 -11.88 -18.67 19.69
C THR A 516 -11.32 -20.09 19.81
N GLY A 517 -10.07 -20.24 20.24
CA GLY A 517 -9.33 -21.51 20.31
C GLY A 517 -9.35 -22.18 21.67
N THR A 518 -9.13 -23.50 21.65
CA THR A 518 -9.04 -24.34 22.85
C THR A 518 -7.91 -23.91 23.79
N LEU A 519 -6.75 -23.51 23.25
CA LEU A 519 -5.58 -23.16 24.06
C LEU A 519 -5.78 -21.86 24.85
N TYR A 520 -6.41 -20.86 24.24
CA TYR A 520 -6.77 -19.63 24.94
C TYR A 520 -7.73 -19.92 26.10
N ALA A 521 -8.76 -20.74 25.87
CA ALA A 521 -9.70 -21.14 26.92
C ALA A 521 -8.99 -21.89 28.07
N ALA A 522 -7.93 -22.66 27.77
CA ALA A 522 -7.14 -23.37 28.76
C ALA A 522 -6.17 -22.47 29.55
N GLY A 523 -5.99 -21.20 29.16
CA GLY A 523 -5.02 -20.30 29.77
C GLY A 523 -3.57 -20.55 29.31
N VAL A 524 -3.40 -21.26 28.19
CA VAL A 524 -2.12 -21.44 27.51
C VAL A 524 -1.88 -20.23 26.63
N GLY A 525 -0.67 -19.68 26.65
CA GLY A 525 -0.25 -18.53 25.86
C GLY A 525 1.02 -18.80 25.05
N GLN A 526 1.45 -17.79 24.28
CA GLN A 526 2.69 -17.85 23.52
C GLN A 526 3.90 -18.12 24.44
N GLY A 527 4.75 -19.06 24.04
CA GLY A 527 5.94 -19.50 24.76
C GLY A 527 5.69 -20.61 25.79
N ASP A 528 4.44 -21.06 25.96
CA ASP A 528 4.13 -22.20 26.81
C ASP A 528 4.35 -23.51 26.07
N THR A 529 4.79 -24.54 26.79
CA THR A 529 5.01 -25.89 26.23
C THR A 529 3.90 -26.82 26.68
N ILE A 530 3.15 -27.39 25.74
CA ILE A 530 2.16 -28.44 25.98
C ILE A 530 2.91 -29.74 26.27
N VAL A 531 2.65 -30.33 27.44
CA VAL A 531 3.34 -31.55 27.90
C VAL A 531 2.43 -32.76 27.96
N GLN A 532 1.12 -32.57 28.20
CA GLN A 532 0.15 -33.66 28.17
C GLN A 532 -1.20 -33.19 27.62
N LEU A 533 -1.84 -34.09 26.87
CA LEU A 533 -3.24 -34.01 26.52
C LEU A 533 -3.95 -35.22 27.13
N ASN A 534 -4.95 -34.94 27.95
CA ASN A 534 -5.58 -35.88 28.88
C ASN A 534 -4.56 -36.52 29.83
N GLN A 535 -4.34 -37.84 29.69
CA GLN A 535 -3.37 -38.60 30.49
C GLN A 535 -2.13 -38.99 29.67
N THR A 536 -2.05 -38.54 28.42
CA THR A 536 -1.01 -38.93 27.48
C THR A 536 0.00 -37.80 27.35
N LEU A 537 1.29 -38.14 27.43
CA LEU A 537 2.39 -37.20 27.15
C LEU A 537 2.32 -36.76 25.68
N VAL A 538 2.68 -35.51 25.45
CA VAL A 538 2.85 -34.90 24.14
C VAL A 538 4.34 -34.61 23.97
N THR A 539 5.00 -35.33 23.07
CA THR A 539 6.45 -35.20 22.81
C THR A 539 6.78 -34.46 21.53
N ASP A 540 5.83 -34.37 20.60
CA ASP A 540 5.98 -33.80 19.27
C ASP A 540 4.61 -33.47 18.65
N LEU A 541 4.62 -32.79 17.49
CA LEU A 541 3.40 -32.36 16.80
C LEU A 541 2.62 -33.54 16.20
N GLU A 542 3.32 -34.59 15.77
CA GLU A 542 2.68 -35.81 15.21
C GLU A 542 1.82 -36.49 16.27
N GLN A 543 2.36 -36.67 17.47
CA GLN A 543 1.65 -37.25 18.61
C GLN A 543 0.49 -36.37 19.04
N LEU A 544 0.67 -35.04 19.12
CA LEU A 544 -0.42 -34.13 19.45
C LEU A 544 -1.55 -34.25 18.41
N GLY A 545 -1.21 -34.28 17.12
CA GLY A 545 -2.18 -34.48 16.04
C GLY A 545 -2.95 -35.79 16.17
N ALA A 546 -2.25 -36.90 16.39
CA ALA A 546 -2.87 -38.22 16.55
C ALA A 546 -3.82 -38.28 17.76
N LEU A 547 -3.49 -37.59 18.86
CA LEU A 547 -4.38 -37.50 20.02
C LEU A 547 -5.63 -36.67 19.74
N LEU A 548 -5.53 -35.64 18.90
CA LEU A 548 -6.66 -34.80 18.50
C LEU A 548 -7.59 -35.50 17.50
N ASP A 549 -7.10 -36.44 16.70
CA ASP A 549 -7.92 -37.17 15.71
C ASP A 549 -9.07 -37.97 16.37
N ASP A 550 -8.90 -38.39 17.62
CA ASP A 550 -9.91 -39.12 18.41
C ASP A 550 -10.80 -38.21 19.27
N ILE A 551 -10.63 -36.88 19.19
CA ILE A 551 -11.35 -35.91 20.02
C ILE A 551 -12.31 -35.10 19.15
N ALA A 552 -13.60 -35.12 19.49
CA ALA A 552 -14.58 -34.30 18.80
C ALA A 552 -14.61 -32.87 19.38
N PRO A 553 -14.87 -31.84 18.56
CA PRO A 553 -15.28 -30.54 19.07
C PRO A 553 -16.41 -30.64 20.10
N GLY A 554 -16.28 -29.91 21.20
CA GLY A 554 -17.17 -29.95 22.36
C GLY A 554 -16.76 -30.94 23.45
N ASP A 555 -15.92 -31.94 23.15
CA ASP A 555 -15.38 -32.84 24.17
C ASP A 555 -14.51 -32.06 25.16
N THR A 556 -14.57 -32.43 26.43
CA THR A 556 -13.70 -31.83 27.45
C THR A 556 -12.38 -32.57 27.52
N VAL A 557 -11.29 -31.82 27.34
CA VAL A 557 -9.91 -32.32 27.43
C VAL A 557 -9.19 -31.70 28.60
N SER A 558 -8.26 -32.43 29.20
CA SER A 558 -7.31 -31.90 30.18
C SER A 558 -6.00 -31.57 29.49
N ILE A 559 -5.57 -30.31 29.53
CA ILE A 559 -4.29 -29.87 28.94
C ILE A 559 -3.33 -29.56 30.07
N THR A 560 -2.22 -30.28 30.14
CA THR A 560 -1.11 -29.95 31.04
C THR A 560 -0.02 -29.26 30.25
N TYR A 561 0.46 -28.13 30.75
CA TYR A 561 1.44 -27.28 30.08
C TYR A 561 2.40 -26.65 31.08
N THR A 562 3.58 -26.28 30.61
CA THR A 562 4.56 -25.52 31.38
C THR A 562 4.49 -24.06 30.96
N GLN A 563 4.26 -23.18 31.93
CA GLN A 563 4.23 -21.74 31.74
C GLN A 563 5.19 -21.11 32.73
N ARG A 564 6.19 -20.38 32.22
CA ARG A 564 7.22 -19.69 33.02
C ARG A 564 7.94 -20.59 34.06
N GLY A 565 8.07 -21.88 33.76
CA GLY A 565 8.75 -22.87 34.60
C GLY A 565 7.83 -23.61 35.59
N ASP A 566 6.57 -23.20 35.72
CA ASP A 566 5.57 -23.91 36.53
C ASP A 566 4.66 -24.75 35.64
N THR A 567 4.18 -25.88 36.17
CA THR A 567 3.25 -26.76 35.47
C THR A 567 1.81 -26.48 35.89
N TYR A 568 0.95 -26.30 34.91
CA TYR A 568 -0.49 -26.07 35.08
C TYR A 568 -1.28 -27.15 34.36
N THR A 569 -2.49 -27.41 34.84
CA THR A 569 -3.44 -28.31 34.19
C THR A 569 -4.81 -27.64 34.16
N SER A 570 -5.40 -27.54 32.97
CA SER A 570 -6.72 -26.95 32.73
C SER A 570 -7.62 -27.94 32.01
N SER A 571 -8.89 -28.02 32.40
CA SER A 571 -9.90 -28.83 31.70
C SER A 571 -10.87 -27.92 30.96
N VAL A 572 -10.91 -28.03 29.63
CA VAL A 572 -11.69 -27.15 28.75
C VAL A 572 -12.35 -27.92 27.61
N PRO A 573 -13.48 -27.42 27.07
CA PRO A 573 -14.04 -27.97 25.85
C PRO A 573 -13.13 -27.68 24.65
N VAL A 574 -13.03 -28.64 23.73
CA VAL A 574 -12.32 -28.45 22.45
C VAL A 574 -13.17 -27.60 21.52
N ALA A 575 -12.59 -26.51 21.02
CA ALA A 575 -13.23 -25.66 20.02
C ALA A 575 -13.28 -26.34 18.65
N GLU A 576 -14.32 -26.02 17.86
CA GLU A 576 -14.45 -26.46 16.48
C GLU A 576 -13.68 -25.53 15.53
N ASN A 577 -13.08 -26.10 14.48
CA ASN A 577 -12.43 -25.34 13.44
C ASN A 577 -13.47 -24.79 12.44
N MET A 578 -13.93 -23.57 12.71
CA MET A 578 -14.93 -22.87 11.92
C MET A 578 -14.40 -22.26 10.60
N THR A 579 -13.16 -22.59 10.18
CA THR A 579 -12.55 -22.00 8.97
C THR A 579 -13.47 -22.17 7.77
N LEU A 580 -13.83 -21.04 7.16
CA LEU A 580 -14.63 -20.99 5.94
C LEU A 580 -13.74 -21.01 4.69
N GLU A 581 -14.26 -21.58 3.62
CA GLU A 581 -13.75 -21.43 2.27
C GLU A 581 -14.89 -21.08 1.31
N VAL A 582 -14.54 -20.45 0.19
CA VAL A 582 -15.46 -20.19 -0.91
C VAL A 582 -14.99 -21.02 -2.10
N VAL A 583 -15.89 -21.81 -2.65
CA VAL A 583 -15.66 -22.65 -3.84
C VAL A 583 -16.74 -22.39 -4.87
N THR A 584 -16.48 -22.72 -6.13
CA THR A 584 -17.54 -22.73 -7.15
C THR A 584 -18.55 -23.84 -6.83
N PHE A 585 -19.81 -23.67 -7.25
CA PHE A 585 -20.81 -24.75 -7.15
C PHE A 585 -20.33 -26.00 -7.89
N GLU A 586 -19.70 -25.82 -9.03
CA GLU A 586 -19.15 -26.89 -9.85
C GLU A 586 -18.08 -27.70 -9.09
N ASP A 587 -17.13 -27.04 -8.43
CA ASP A 587 -16.11 -27.68 -7.59
C ASP A 587 -16.71 -28.34 -6.33
N ALA A 588 -17.88 -27.88 -5.90
CA ALA A 588 -18.65 -28.47 -4.80
C ALA A 588 -19.59 -29.62 -5.26
N GLY A 589 -19.64 -29.95 -6.56
CA GLY A 589 -20.56 -30.95 -7.10
C GLY A 589 -22.03 -30.52 -7.12
N MET A 590 -22.29 -29.22 -7.10
CA MET A 590 -23.62 -28.60 -7.16
C MET A 590 -23.92 -28.13 -8.59
N GLU A 591 -25.20 -28.15 -8.97
CA GLU A 591 -25.63 -27.67 -10.28
C GLU A 591 -25.77 -26.14 -10.31
N LEU A 592 -25.34 -25.53 -11.42
CA LEU A 592 -25.56 -24.12 -11.74
C LEU A 592 -26.89 -23.94 -12.48
N SER A 593 -27.76 -23.07 -11.95
CA SER A 593 -28.94 -22.62 -12.69
C SER A 593 -28.59 -21.55 -13.73
N GLU A 594 -29.43 -21.41 -14.77
CA GLU A 594 -29.27 -20.35 -15.79
C GLU A 594 -29.23 -18.93 -15.17
N THR A 595 -30.03 -18.69 -14.13
CA THR A 595 -30.05 -17.41 -13.39
C THR A 595 -28.70 -17.15 -12.70
N GLN A 596 -28.10 -18.16 -12.09
CA GLN A 596 -26.79 -18.02 -11.43
C GLN A 596 -25.67 -17.78 -12.44
N ILE A 597 -25.72 -18.48 -13.58
CA ILE A 597 -24.78 -18.25 -14.69
C ILE A 597 -24.90 -16.81 -15.20
N ALA A 598 -26.12 -16.32 -15.43
CA ALA A 598 -26.34 -14.96 -15.88
C ALA A 598 -25.81 -13.92 -14.87
N PHE A 599 -26.09 -14.11 -13.58
CA PHE A 599 -25.60 -13.23 -12.51
C PHE A 599 -24.06 -13.26 -12.41
N ARG A 600 -23.45 -14.45 -12.39
CA ARG A 600 -21.99 -14.60 -12.36
C ARG A 600 -21.34 -13.94 -13.57
N ASN A 601 -21.87 -14.15 -14.76
CA ASN A 601 -21.35 -13.53 -15.98
C ASN A 601 -21.49 -12.00 -15.95
N GLU A 602 -22.60 -11.46 -15.45
CA GLU A 602 -22.80 -10.02 -15.34
C GLU A 602 -21.83 -9.37 -14.34
N TRP A 603 -21.47 -10.10 -13.28
CA TRP A 603 -20.49 -9.69 -12.27
C TRP A 603 -19.04 -9.81 -12.75
N LEU A 604 -18.65 -10.96 -13.31
CA LEU A 604 -17.26 -11.35 -13.58
C LEU A 604 -16.81 -11.18 -15.03
N ARG A 605 -17.67 -10.75 -15.95
CA ARG A 605 -17.24 -10.40 -17.31
C ARG A 605 -16.35 -9.15 -17.30
N SER A 606 -15.39 -9.11 -18.22
CA SER A 606 -14.62 -7.90 -18.55
C SER A 606 -15.54 -6.72 -18.87
N ARG A 607 -15.11 -5.52 -18.46
CA ARG A 607 -15.76 -4.24 -18.77
C ARG A 607 -15.19 -3.58 -20.01
N VAL A 608 -14.04 -4.04 -20.52
CA VAL A 608 -13.47 -3.57 -21.78
C VAL A 608 -14.45 -3.86 -22.93
N LYS A 609 -14.71 -2.85 -23.77
CA LYS A 609 -15.73 -2.89 -24.84
C LYS A 609 -15.15 -3.22 -26.21
#